data_AF-A0AB37IEP5-F1
#
_entry.id   AF-A0AB37IEP5-F1
#
_cell.length_a   1.000
_cell.length_b   1.000
_cell.length_c   1.000
_cell.angle_alpha   90.00
_cell.angle_beta   90.00
_cell.angle_gamma   90.00
#
_symmetry.space_group_name_H-M   'P 1'
#
loop_
_entity.id
_entity.type
_entity.pdbx_description
1 polymer ?
#
loop_
_entity_poly.entity_id
_entity_poly.type
_entity_poly.pdbx_seq_one_letter_code
_entity_poly.pdbx_strand_id
1 'polypeptide(L)'
;MKNHLTAEQYEYARKTGDWESGKVLAHGQKLNDNQKIVLEWLKSNRNSLKVPMLAFYELAELADENTNLAYHQLDSKQEIEVLAAFAQWGLEQEETE
;
A
#
# COMPACT_ATOMS: atom_id res chain seq x y z
N MET A 1 -35.12 -3.50 7.73
CA MET A 1 -33.85 -3.85 8.42
C MET A 1 -33.24 -2.53 8.89
N LYS A 2 -32.85 -2.40 10.17
CA LYS A 2 -32.29 -1.14 10.69
C LYS A 2 -30.80 -1.11 10.33
N ASN A 3 -30.42 -0.23 9.41
CA ASN A 3 -29.06 -0.07 8.90
C ASN A 3 -28.24 0.84 9.82
N HIS A 4 -28.04 0.46 11.08
CA HIS A 4 -27.23 1.22 12.01
C HIS A 4 -26.18 0.32 12.66
N LEU A 5 -24.90 0.68 12.48
CA LEU A 5 -23.78 0.04 13.16
C LEU A 5 -23.89 0.30 14.66
N THR A 6 -23.48 -0.69 15.45
CA THR A 6 -23.23 -0.47 16.88
C THR A 6 -22.01 0.43 17.07
N ALA A 7 -21.91 1.10 18.22
CA ALA A 7 -20.77 1.98 18.53
C ALA A 7 -19.43 1.23 18.46
N GLU A 8 -19.40 -0.05 18.86
CA GLU A 8 -18.19 -0.88 18.77
C GLU A 8 -17.81 -1.20 17.32
N GLN A 9 -18.79 -1.47 16.45
CA GLN A 9 -18.55 -1.67 15.03
C GLN A 9 -18.08 -0.39 14.34
N TYR A 10 -18.64 0.76 14.73
CA TYR A 10 -18.19 2.06 14.22
C TYR A 10 -16.76 2.37 14.68
N GLU A 11 -16.43 2.18 15.96
CA GLU A 11 -15.07 2.43 16.47
C GLU A 11 -14.05 1.45 15.88
N TYR A 12 -14.45 0.19 15.65
CA TYR A 12 -13.62 -0.77 14.92
C TYR A 12 -13.38 -0.29 13.48
N ALA A 13 -14.44 -0.01 12.71
CA ALA A 13 -14.35 0.46 11.33
C ALA A 13 -13.57 1.77 11.21
N ARG A 14 -13.75 2.70 12.14
CA ARG A 14 -13.00 3.97 12.20
C ARG A 14 -11.52 3.76 12.49
N LYS A 15 -11.19 2.77 13.33
CA LYS A 15 -9.80 2.46 13.71
C LYS A 15 -9.07 1.61 12.67
N THR A 16 -9.79 0.80 11.91
CA THR A 16 -9.21 -0.19 10.98
C THR A 16 -9.47 0.08 9.51
N GLY A 17 -10.41 0.98 9.18
CA GLY A 17 -10.86 1.25 7.82
C GLY A 17 -11.70 0.12 7.21
N ASP A 18 -12.34 -0.73 8.04
CA ASP A 18 -13.13 -1.89 7.59
C ASP A 18 -14.62 -1.64 7.78
N TRP A 19 -15.31 -1.29 6.69
CA TRP A 19 -16.65 -0.71 6.75
C TRP A 19 -17.76 -1.76 6.63
N GLU A 20 -17.62 -2.82 5.82
CA GLU A 20 -18.63 -3.90 5.72
C GLU A 20 -18.11 -5.25 5.17
N SER A 21 -16.83 -5.42 4.80
CA SER A 21 -16.42 -6.61 4.01
C SER A 21 -15.02 -7.20 4.24
N GLY A 22 -14.23 -6.72 5.21
CA GLY A 22 -13.03 -7.45 5.65
C GLY A 22 -11.96 -7.64 4.57
N LYS A 23 -11.77 -6.67 3.66
CA LYS A 23 -10.60 -6.66 2.78
C LYS A 23 -9.84 -5.36 2.93
N VAL A 24 -9.11 -5.35 4.03
CA VAL A 24 -8.09 -4.38 4.39
C VAL A 24 -6.97 -4.45 3.34
N LEU A 25 -6.63 -3.34 2.69
CA LEU A 25 -5.55 -3.36 1.70
C LEU A 25 -4.15 -3.45 2.34
N ALA A 26 -3.92 -3.09 3.61
CA ALA A 26 -2.60 -3.31 4.22
C ALA A 26 -2.52 -3.31 5.76
N HIS A 27 -3.62 -3.14 6.50
CA HIS A 27 -3.59 -2.99 7.95
C HIS A 27 -3.33 -4.35 8.64
N GLY A 28 -2.06 -4.68 8.82
CA GLY A 28 -1.59 -5.74 9.71
C GLY A 28 -0.70 -6.81 9.09
N GLN A 29 -0.51 -6.83 7.77
CA GLN A 29 0.40 -7.79 7.16
C GLN A 29 1.82 -7.23 7.15
N LYS A 30 2.70 -7.87 7.94
CA LYS A 30 4.11 -7.49 8.03
C LYS A 30 4.79 -7.79 6.70
N LEU A 31 5.10 -6.74 5.94
CA LEU A 31 5.92 -6.84 4.73
C LEU A 31 7.26 -7.51 5.07
N ASN A 32 7.71 -8.41 4.19
CA ASN A 32 9.05 -8.96 4.24
C ASN A 32 10.09 -7.91 3.81
N ASP A 33 11.37 -8.24 3.92
CA ASP A 33 12.43 -7.25 3.71
C ASP A 33 12.53 -6.80 2.23
N ASN A 34 12.30 -7.71 1.27
CA ASN A 34 12.25 -7.35 -0.15
C ASN A 34 11.05 -6.42 -0.44
N GLN A 35 9.88 -6.70 0.11
CA GLN A 35 8.69 -5.86 -0.04
C GLN A 35 8.92 -4.45 0.53
N LYS A 36 9.63 -4.33 1.67
CA LYS A 36 9.98 -3.02 2.25
C LYS A 36 10.94 -2.25 1.36
N ILE A 37 11.97 -2.90 0.81
CA ILE A 37 12.92 -2.26 -0.10
C ILE A 37 12.17 -1.65 -1.28
N VAL A 38 11.29 -2.44 -1.92
CA VAL A 38 10.47 -1.98 -3.04
C VAL A 38 9.53 -0.84 -2.62
N LEU A 39 8.85 -0.97 -1.48
CA LEU A 39 7.94 0.07 -0.98
C LEU A 39 8.67 1.39 -0.71
N GLU A 40 9.84 1.37 -0.09
CA GLU A 40 10.60 2.60 0.20
C GLU A 40 11.13 3.25 -1.08
N TRP A 41 11.56 2.46 -2.08
CA TRP A 41 11.89 3.01 -3.38
C TRP A 41 10.69 3.71 -4.02
N LEU A 42 9.52 3.05 -4.01
CA LEU A 42 8.28 3.62 -4.52
C LEU A 42 7.92 4.91 -3.80
N LYS A 43 8.05 5.03 -2.47
CA LYS A 43 7.80 6.30 -1.76
C LYS A 43 8.77 7.41 -2.14
N SER A 44 10.01 7.06 -2.45
CA SER A 44 11.07 8.02 -2.81
C SER A 44 11.04 8.46 -4.28
N ASN A 45 10.28 7.77 -5.14
CA ASN A 45 10.20 8.10 -6.55
C ASN A 45 9.57 9.49 -6.78
N ARG A 46 10.13 10.28 -7.70
CA ARG A 46 9.69 11.66 -7.98
C ARG A 46 8.24 11.77 -8.47
N ASN A 47 7.68 10.69 -8.98
CA ASN A 47 6.33 10.61 -9.54
C ASN A 47 5.31 10.05 -8.54
N SER A 48 5.71 9.66 -7.33
CA SER A 48 4.87 8.84 -6.46
C SER A 48 3.57 9.47 -6.01
N LEU A 49 3.56 10.79 -5.82
CA LEU A 49 2.36 11.57 -5.51
C LEU A 49 1.79 12.28 -6.75
N LYS A 50 2.57 12.44 -7.83
CA LYS A 50 2.13 13.17 -9.04
C LYS A 50 1.40 12.26 -10.03
N VAL A 51 1.97 11.08 -10.26
CA VAL A 51 1.48 10.06 -11.19
C VAL A 51 1.81 8.67 -10.59
N PRO A 52 1.10 8.23 -9.53
CA PRO A 52 1.47 7.03 -8.75
C PRO A 52 1.60 5.75 -9.60
N MET A 53 0.76 5.60 -10.62
CA MET A 53 0.83 4.47 -11.56
C MET A 53 2.12 4.48 -12.40
N LEU A 54 2.67 5.66 -12.71
CA LEU A 54 3.95 5.78 -13.41
C LEU A 54 5.12 5.39 -12.50
N ALA A 55 5.07 5.70 -11.20
CA ALA A 55 6.11 5.25 -10.26
C ALA A 55 6.24 3.72 -10.23
N PHE A 56 5.11 3.00 -10.32
CA PHE A 56 5.10 1.54 -10.46
C PHE A 56 5.64 1.04 -11.79
N TYR A 57 5.33 1.71 -12.90
CA TYR A 57 5.94 1.38 -14.19
C TYR A 57 7.46 1.58 -14.18
N GLU A 58 7.92 2.69 -13.59
CA GLU A 58 9.34 3.02 -13.48
C GLU A 58 10.11 2.06 -12.57
N LEU A 59 9.46 1.38 -11.62
CA LEU A 59 10.11 0.37 -10.78
C LEU A 59 10.78 -0.74 -11.60
N ALA A 60 10.13 -1.18 -12.68
CA ALA A 60 10.66 -2.27 -13.51
C ALA A 60 11.87 -1.84 -14.37
N GLU A 61 11.98 -0.54 -14.70
CA GLU A 61 12.93 -0.02 -15.68
C GLU A 61 14.06 0.81 -15.05
N LEU A 62 13.78 1.50 -13.95
CA LEU A 62 14.62 2.56 -13.38
C LEU A 62 15.03 2.33 -11.93
N ALA A 63 14.61 1.22 -11.32
CA ALA A 63 15.04 0.86 -9.97
C ALA A 63 16.56 0.69 -9.91
N ASP A 64 17.16 1.06 -8.77
CA ASP A 64 18.56 0.73 -8.50
C ASP A 64 18.73 -0.79 -8.36
N GLU A 65 19.97 -1.28 -8.47
CA GLU A 65 20.29 -2.70 -8.49
C GLU A 65 19.70 -3.47 -7.29
N ASN A 66 19.77 -2.90 -6.09
CA ASN A 66 19.26 -3.56 -4.89
C ASN A 66 17.73 -3.65 -4.92
N THR A 67 17.06 -2.56 -5.28
CA THR A 67 15.60 -2.53 -5.43
C THR A 67 15.13 -3.48 -6.54
N ASN A 68 15.82 -3.52 -7.68
CA ASN A 68 15.51 -4.40 -8.79
C ASN A 68 15.64 -5.88 -8.40
N LEU A 69 16.70 -6.24 -7.68
CA LEU A 69 16.89 -7.59 -7.12
C LEU A 69 15.79 -7.98 -6.13
N ALA A 70 15.38 -7.04 -5.26
CA ALA A 70 14.29 -7.27 -4.31
C ALA A 70 12.95 -7.46 -5.03
N TYR A 71 12.67 -6.64 -6.05
CA TYR A 71 11.46 -6.73 -6.86
C TYR A 71 11.35 -8.07 -7.60
N HIS A 72 12.41 -8.53 -8.23
CA HIS A 72 12.42 -9.82 -8.94
C HIS A 72 12.30 -11.06 -8.03
N GLN A 73 12.44 -10.90 -6.72
CA GLN A 73 12.22 -11.97 -5.73
C GLN A 73 10.79 -11.99 -5.19
N LEU A 74 9.95 -11.02 -5.53
CA LEU A 74 8.56 -11.01 -5.10
C LEU A 74 7.75 -12.02 -5.90
N ASP A 75 6.80 -12.67 -5.24
CA ASP A 75 5.72 -13.38 -5.91
C ASP A 75 4.53 -12.42 -6.17
N SER A 76 3.57 -12.86 -7.00
CA SER A 76 2.42 -12.02 -7.35
C SER A 76 1.58 -11.57 -6.15
N LYS A 77 1.54 -12.35 -5.07
CA LYS A 77 0.84 -11.94 -3.84
C LYS A 77 1.61 -10.81 -3.16
N GLN A 78 2.93 -10.92 -3.08
CA GLN A 78 3.79 -9.92 -2.47
C GLN A 78 3.82 -8.61 -3.26
N GLU A 79 3.77 -8.66 -4.60
CA GLU A 79 3.60 -7.48 -5.45
C GLU A 79 2.29 -6.74 -5.15
N ILE A 80 1.18 -7.47 -5.05
CA ILE A 80 -0.14 -6.90 -4.71
C ILE A 80 -0.10 -6.23 -3.32
N GLU A 81 0.58 -6.84 -2.36
CA GLU A 81 0.73 -6.28 -1.01
C GLU A 81 1.56 -4.99 -1.00
N VAL A 82 2.62 -4.91 -1.80
CA VAL A 82 3.40 -3.68 -1.98
C VAL A 82 2.57 -2.59 -2.65
N LEU A 83 1.80 -2.93 -3.69
CA LEU A 83 0.87 -2.01 -4.35
C LEU A 83 -0.16 -1.46 -3.38
N ALA A 84 -0.73 -2.33 -2.55
CA ALA A 84 -1.72 -1.94 -1.56
C ALA A 84 -1.14 -1.04 -0.46
N ALA A 85 0.07 -1.34 0.03
CA ALA A 85 0.80 -0.50 0.98
C ALA A 85 1.20 0.85 0.40
N PHE A 86 1.60 0.90 -0.87
CA PHE A 86 1.92 2.14 -1.57
C PHE A 86 0.67 3.00 -1.78
N ALA A 87 -0.45 2.41 -2.19
CA ALA A 87 -1.72 3.12 -2.35
C ALA A 87 -2.21 3.70 -1.02
N GLN A 88 -2.12 2.92 0.07
CA GLN A 88 -2.45 3.40 1.42
C GLN A 88 -1.59 4.61 1.80
N TRP A 89 -0.26 4.51 1.67
CA TRP A 89 0.64 5.63 1.97
C TRP A 89 0.35 6.87 1.12
N GLY A 90 0.07 6.71 -0.17
CA GLY A 90 -0.23 7.81 -1.08
C GLY A 90 -1.50 8.56 -0.67
N LEU A 91 -2.56 7.84 -0.29
CA LEU A 91 -3.80 8.43 0.23
C LEU A 91 -3.56 9.21 1.53
N GLU A 92 -2.71 8.68 2.43
CA GLU A 92 -2.34 9.38 3.67
C GLU A 92 -1.61 10.71 3.41
N GLN A 93 -0.90 10.87 2.29
CA GLN A 93 -0.24 12.15 1.97
C GLN A 93 -1.25 13.21 1.50
N GLU A 94 -2.25 12.82 0.72
CA GLU A 94 -3.33 13.70 0.25
C GLU A 94 -4.20 14.23 1.41
N GLU A 95 -4.40 13.42 2.45
CA GLU A 95 -5.15 13.85 3.65
C GLU A 95 -4.38 14.86 4.53
N THR A 96 -3.07 15.01 4.31
CA THR A 96 -2.21 15.96 5.04
C THR A 96 -1.95 17.28 4.29
N GLU A 97 -2.45 17.44 3.06
CA GLU A 97 -2.48 18.71 2.31
C GLU A 97 -3.74 19.53 2.59
#